data_AF-G9L4B8-F1
#
_entry.id   AF-G9L4B8-F1
#
_cell.length_a   1.000
_cell.length_b   1.000
_cell.length_c   1.000
_cell.angle_alpha   90.00
_cell.angle_beta   90.00
_cell.angle_gamma   90.00
#
_symmetry.space_group_name_H-M   'P 1'
#
loop_
_entity.id
_entity.type
_entity.pdbx_description
1 polymer ?
#
loop_
_entity_poly.entity_id
_entity_poly.type
_entity_poly.pdbx_seq_one_letter_code
_entity_poly.pdbx_strand_id
1 'polypeptide(L)'
;YPVDILEDDPERHREAALAYYATLREGMQPSEELFSLPTGEQVKLKASSVCFCTVHRDEPQHKILVLVNPQDTKTVVAVYIKESWWPTED
;
A
#
# COMPACT_ATOMS: atom_id res chain seq x y z
N TYR A 1 13.08 19.39 -13.17
CA TYR A 1 12.65 18.08 -13.70
C TYR A 1 12.70 17.08 -12.56
N PRO A 2 11.57 16.50 -12.12
CA PRO A 2 11.53 15.67 -10.93
C PRO A 2 11.74 14.21 -11.33
N VAL A 3 12.99 13.87 -11.67
CA VAL A 3 13.40 12.48 -11.97
C VAL A 3 14.24 11.87 -10.84
N ASP A 4 14.63 12.66 -9.84
CA ASP A 4 15.43 12.21 -8.68
C ASP A 4 14.62 11.57 -7.55
N ILE A 5 13.35 11.21 -7.77
CA ILE A 5 12.52 10.61 -6.72
C ILE A 5 12.42 9.07 -6.82
N LEU A 6 13.29 8.42 -7.59
CA LEU A 6 13.35 6.96 -7.74
C LEU A 6 14.70 6.37 -7.29
N GLU A 7 15.53 7.14 -6.57
CA GLU A 7 16.92 6.75 -6.25
C GLU A 7 17.21 6.56 -4.75
N ASP A 8 16.19 6.41 -3.90
CA ASP A 8 16.41 5.85 -2.55
C ASP A 8 15.89 4.41 -2.57
N ASP A 9 16.83 3.46 -2.43
CA ASP A 9 16.68 2.01 -2.45
C ASP A 9 15.25 1.42 -2.60
N PRO A 10 14.85 0.98 -3.81
CA PRO A 10 13.58 0.25 -3.99
C PRO A 10 13.52 -1.03 -3.15
N GLU A 11 14.67 -1.63 -2.85
CA GLU A 11 14.78 -2.78 -1.95
C GLU A 11 14.42 -2.40 -0.51
N ARG A 12 14.94 -1.28 0.00
CA ARG A 12 14.64 -0.79 1.35
C ARG A 12 13.16 -0.44 1.51
N HIS A 13 12.58 0.23 0.52
CA HIS A 13 11.15 0.51 0.51
C HIS A 13 10.30 -0.76 0.45
N ARG A 14 10.75 -1.77 -0.30
CA ARG A 14 10.10 -3.08 -0.36
C ARG A 14 10.20 -3.82 0.96
N GLU A 15 11.37 -3.83 1.61
CA GLU A 15 11.56 -4.43 2.93
C GLU A 15 10.70 -3.75 3.98
N ALA A 16 10.64 -2.41 3.97
CA ALA A 16 9.75 -1.64 4.85
C ALA A 16 8.28 -1.99 4.61
N ALA A 17 7.84 -2.08 3.34
CA ALA A 17 6.49 -2.52 2.98
C ALA A 17 6.20 -3.96 3.43
N LEU A 18 7.15 -4.88 3.26
CA LEU A 18 7.02 -6.28 3.71
C LEU A 18 6.96 -6.37 5.23
N ALA A 19 7.81 -5.61 5.94
CA ALA A 19 7.81 -5.52 7.39
C ALA A 19 6.48 -4.95 7.89
N TYR A 20 5.98 -3.87 7.28
CA TYR A 20 4.67 -3.29 7.57
C TYR A 20 3.53 -4.29 7.31
N TYR A 21 3.55 -5.00 6.19
CA TYR A 21 2.55 -6.05 5.93
C TYR A 21 2.64 -7.22 6.92
N ALA A 22 3.84 -7.60 7.35
CA ALA A 22 4.02 -8.60 8.39
C ALA A 22 3.50 -8.09 9.75
N THR A 23 3.73 -6.84 10.12
CA THR A 23 3.14 -6.28 11.35
C THR A 23 1.62 -6.20 11.28
N LEU A 24 1.05 -5.89 10.11
CA LEU A 24 -0.39 -5.98 9.85
C LEU A 24 -0.91 -7.42 10.04
N ARG A 25 -0.22 -8.42 9.47
CA ARG A 25 -0.66 -9.83 9.52
C ARG A 25 -0.56 -10.40 10.94
N GLU A 26 0.47 -10.00 11.69
CA GLU A 26 0.72 -10.44 13.05
C GLU A 26 -0.19 -9.72 14.06
N GLY A 27 -1.00 -8.76 13.60
CA GLY A 27 -1.88 -7.98 14.45
C GLY A 27 -1.12 -7.07 15.41
N MET A 28 0.16 -6.81 15.13
CA MET A 28 1.02 -5.96 15.94
C MET A 28 0.82 -4.47 15.65
N GLN A 29 0.21 -4.15 14.51
CA GLN A 29 -0.28 -2.82 14.22
C GLN A 29 -1.61 -2.51 14.92
N PRO A 30 -1.91 -1.23 15.18
CA PRO A 30 -3.20 -0.84 15.69
C PRO A 30 -4.28 -1.38 14.74
N SER A 31 -5.16 -2.24 15.25
CA SER A 31 -6.26 -2.88 14.50
C SER A 31 -7.24 -1.89 13.82
N GLU A 32 -7.03 -0.58 14.01
CA GLU A 32 -7.83 0.54 13.55
C GLU A 32 -7.01 1.60 12.78
N GLU A 33 -5.92 1.25 12.10
CA GLU A 33 -5.43 2.14 11.05
C GLU A 33 -6.55 2.29 9.99
N LEU A 34 -7.14 3.48 9.94
CA LEU A 34 -8.20 3.85 9.01
C LEU A 34 -7.61 4.84 8.01
N PHE A 35 -7.70 4.48 6.74
CA PHE A 35 -7.39 5.36 5.64
C PHE A 35 -8.66 6.11 5.25
N SER A 36 -8.62 7.44 5.34
CA SER A 36 -9.72 8.29 4.91
C SER A 36 -9.55 8.61 3.44
N LEU A 37 -10.49 8.14 2.63
CA LEU A 37 -10.58 8.48 1.22
C LEU A 37 -11.05 9.93 1.05
N PRO A 38 -10.66 10.61 -0.05
CA PRO A 38 -11.15 11.96 -0.35
C PRO A 38 -12.68 12.00 -0.54
N THR A 39 -13.30 10.86 -0.84
CA THR A 39 -14.75 10.67 -0.89
C THR A 39 -15.43 10.70 0.49
N GLY A 40 -14.65 10.70 1.59
CA GLY A 40 -15.15 10.64 2.97
C GLY A 40 -15.36 9.21 3.50
N GLU A 41 -15.12 8.20 2.67
CA GLU A 41 -15.17 6.79 3.08
C GLU A 41 -13.91 6.42 3.89
N GLN A 42 -14.07 5.64 4.96
CA GLN A 42 -12.95 5.20 5.79
C GLN A 42 -12.69 3.71 5.60
N VAL A 43 -11.47 3.39 5.23
CA VAL A 43 -11.05 2.03 4.89
C VAL A 43 -10.10 1.51 5.96
N LYS A 44 -10.44 0.35 6.54
CA LYS A 44 -9.57 -0.29 7.54
C LYS A 44 -8.35 -0.90 6.84
N LEU A 45 -7.18 -0.37 7.12
CA LEU A 45 -5.88 -0.94 6.78
C LEU A 45 -5.69 -2.22 7.59
N LYS A 46 -5.92 -3.35 6.92
CA LYS A 46 -5.69 -4.69 7.46
C LYS A 46 -4.93 -5.50 6.44
N ALA A 47 -4.25 -6.56 6.88
CA ALA A 47 -3.64 -7.53 5.97
C ALA A 47 -4.65 -8.13 4.96
N SER A 48 -5.95 -8.15 5.31
CA SER A 48 -7.05 -8.57 4.45
C SER A 48 -7.46 -7.52 3.40
N SER A 49 -7.32 -6.25 3.73
CA SER A 49 -7.63 -5.11 2.85
C SER A 49 -6.40 -4.64 2.06
N VAL A 50 -5.21 -5.19 2.31
CA VAL A 50 -3.98 -4.79 1.65
C VAL A 50 -3.46 -5.95 0.81
N CYS A 51 -3.17 -5.69 -0.46
CA CYS A 51 -2.68 -6.67 -1.41
C CYS A 51 -1.37 -6.19 -2.05
N PHE A 52 -0.49 -7.11 -2.46
CA PHE A 52 0.69 -6.75 -3.25
C PHE A 52 0.34 -6.76 -4.74
N CYS A 53 0.47 -5.61 -5.40
CA CYS A 53 0.30 -5.48 -6.84
C CYS A 53 1.67 -5.33 -7.53
N THR A 54 1.93 -6.13 -8.55
CA THR A 54 3.12 -5.98 -9.41
C THR A 54 2.90 -4.81 -10.37
N VAL A 55 3.73 -3.78 -10.27
CA VAL A 55 3.66 -2.60 -11.16
C VAL A 55 4.21 -2.93 -12.55
N HIS A 56 5.23 -3.80 -12.60
CA HIS A 56 5.85 -4.24 -13.84
C HIS A 56 5.58 -5.73 -14.10
N ARG A 57 5.17 -6.06 -15.33
CA ARG A 57 5.02 -7.46 -15.78
C ARG A 57 6.35 -8.20 -15.87
N ASP A 58 7.43 -7.49 -16.17
CA ASP A 58 8.78 -8.07 -16.33
C ASP A 58 9.59 -8.08 -15.02
N GLU A 59 9.19 -7.30 -14.02
CA GLU A 59 9.92 -7.18 -12.77
C GLU A 59 9.05 -7.61 -11.59
N PRO A 60 8.99 -8.91 -11.27
CA PRO A 60 8.23 -9.42 -10.12
C PRO A 60 8.75 -8.88 -8.77
N GLN A 61 9.87 -8.17 -8.77
CA GLN A 61 10.47 -7.52 -7.62
C GLN A 61 9.82 -6.14 -7.34
N HIS A 62 9.25 -5.49 -8.36
CA HIS A 62 8.51 -4.22 -8.23
C HIS A 62 7.05 -4.48 -7.83
N LYS A 63 6.87 -4.89 -6.56
CA LYS A 63 5.56 -5.02 -5.92
C LYS A 63 5.32 -3.85 -4.98
N ILE A 64 4.18 -3.19 -5.14
CA ILE A 64 3.71 -2.15 -4.23
C ILE A 64 2.55 -2.69 -3.40
N LEU A 65 2.41 -2.24 -2.15
CA LEU A 65 1.21 -2.51 -1.38
C LEU A 65 0.08 -1.64 -1.93
N VAL A 66 -1.08 -2.23 -2.13
CA VAL A 66 -2.29 -1.55 -2.54
C VAL A 66 -3.38 -1.82 -1.53
N LEU A 67 -4.13 -0.79 -1.16
CA LEU A 67 -5.29 -0.86 -0.29
C LEU A 67 -6.50 -1.09 -1.18
N VAL A 68 -7.19 -2.20 -0.92
CA VAL A 68 -8.48 -2.52 -1.52
C VAL A 68 -9.60 -2.22 -0.53
N ASN A 69 -10.78 -1.94 -1.07
CA ASN A 69 -11.95 -1.74 -0.24
C ASN A 69 -12.35 -3.07 0.44
N PRO A 70 -12.54 -3.14 1.76
CA PRO A 70 -13.04 -4.35 2.42
C PRO A 70 -14.46 -4.73 1.97
N GLN A 71 -15.25 -3.78 1.47
CA GLN A 71 -16.56 -4.05 0.87
C GLN A 71 -16.44 -4.51 -0.60
N ASP A 72 -15.43 -4.02 -1.31
CA ASP A 72 -15.13 -4.38 -2.70
C ASP A 72 -13.63 -4.64 -2.89
N THR A 73 -13.25 -5.91 -2.73
CA THR A 73 -11.85 -6.36 -2.85
C THR A 73 -11.27 -6.21 -4.26
N LYS A 74 -12.07 -5.79 -5.25
CA LYS A 74 -11.61 -5.48 -6.61
C LYS A 74 -11.30 -3.99 -6.78
N THR A 75 -11.88 -3.14 -5.94
CA THR A 75 -11.61 -1.70 -5.94
C THR A 75 -10.35 -1.42 -5.16
N VAL A 76 -9.29 -1.04 -5.87
CA VAL A 76 -8.11 -0.40 -5.26
C VAL A 76 -8.47 1.04 -4.96
N VAL A 77 -8.32 1.44 -3.71
CA VAL A 77 -8.66 2.78 -3.22
C VAL A 77 -7.43 3.61 -2.86
N ALA A 78 -6.30 2.95 -2.57
CA ALA A 78 -5.02 3.61 -2.33
C ALA A 78 -3.83 2.70 -2.66
N VAL A 79 -2.65 3.29 -2.83
CA VAL A 79 -1.38 2.61 -3.08
C VAL A 79 -0.31 3.12 -2.11
N TYR A 80 0.53 2.23 -1.61
CA TYR A 80 1.64 2.57 -0.71
C TYR A 80 2.90 2.81 -1.53
N ILE A 81 3.33 4.06 -1.58
CA ILE A 81 4.51 4.51 -2.32
C ILE A 81 5.33 5.41 -1.41
N LYS A 82 6.63 5.13 -1.26
CA LYS A 82 7.56 5.88 -0.39
C LYS A 82 7.03 6.03 1.03
N GLU A 83 6.69 4.89 1.62
CA GLU A 83 6.24 4.82 3.02
C GLU A 83 4.94 5.61 3.30
N SER A 84 4.22 6.01 2.25
CA SER A 84 3.02 6.85 2.31
C SER A 84 1.88 6.22 1.51
N TRP A 85 0.64 6.34 2.02
CA TRP A 85 -0.56 5.90 1.31
C TRP A 85 -1.09 7.02 0.41
N TRP A 86 -1.21 6.73 -0.87
CA TRP A 86 -1.70 7.64 -1.91
C TRP A 86 -3.04 7.13 -2.44
N PRO A 87 -4.12 7.93 -2.42
CA PRO A 87 -5.40 7.51 -2.98
C PRO A 87 -5.29 7.31 -4.51
N THR A 88 -6.03 6.35 -5.05
CA THR A 88 -6.06 6.09 -6.52
C THR A 88 -7.10 6.90 -7.27
N GLU A 89 -8.12 7.41 -6.58
CA GLU A 89 -9.08 8.39 -7.11
C GLU A 89 -8.61 9.79 -6.69
N ASP A 90 -8.15 10.57 -7.67
CA ASP A 90 -7.91 12.03 -7.60
C ASP A 90 -9.15 12.76 -8.14
#